data_AF-A0A7E4VA77-F1
#
_entry.id   AF-A0A7E4VA77-F1
#
_cell.length_a   1.000
_cell.length_b   1.000
_cell.length_c   1.000
_cell.angle_alpha   90.00
_cell.angle_beta   90.00
_cell.angle_gamma   90.00
#
_symmetry.space_group_name_H-M   'P 1'
#
loop_
_entity.id
_entity.type
_entity.pdbx_description
1 polymer ?
#
loop_
_entity_poly.entity_id
_entity_poly.type
_entity_poly.pdbx_seq_one_letter_code
_entity_poly.pdbx_strand_id
1 'polypeptide(L)'
;MGNAYHKPEKQGNSPYTRSGLPPPAILKKSGKDAPSHRFNDPMSLELHMADERVRTAGLTPAEREWRHKYLKDQHLHPDEPIHVDAVHRQLNPIRRLYRAPWDRLYQHFLRPTFGVYHGTALRITLPKLFATYLGLQIAYYYWKYEAKDWTHLRGIETAVKKPTIYKEREIEEAHPGLIDLSSTDPAKYRYFGPSFDKRTALVDVGTTSRPW
;
A
#
# COMPACT_ATOMS: atom_id res chain seq x y z
N MET A 1 72.37 -10.67 3.92
CA MET A 1 72.69 -9.28 3.50
C MET A 1 71.70 -8.37 4.19
N GLY A 2 72.12 -7.66 5.24
CA GLY A 2 71.22 -6.76 5.99
C GLY A 2 71.07 -5.44 5.25
N ASN A 3 69.84 -5.02 4.96
CA ASN A 3 69.57 -3.70 4.42
C ASN A 3 69.90 -2.67 5.50
N ALA A 4 71.07 -2.03 5.40
CA ALA A 4 71.43 -0.90 6.22
C ALA A 4 70.46 0.25 5.89
N TYR A 5 69.48 0.47 6.76
CA TYR A 5 68.55 1.58 6.62
C TYR A 5 69.33 2.90 6.76
N HIS A 6 69.50 3.63 5.67
CA HIS A 6 70.05 4.97 5.69
C HIS A 6 68.90 5.96 5.94
N LYS A 7 68.93 6.62 7.10
CA LYS A 7 67.94 7.64 7.43
C LYS A 7 68.11 8.84 6.47
N PRO A 8 67.05 9.28 5.76
CA PRO A 8 67.15 10.46 4.91
C PRO A 8 67.40 11.73 5.74
N GLU A 9 68.06 12.71 5.12
CA GLU A 9 68.39 13.98 5.76
C GLU A 9 67.14 14.75 6.19
N LYS A 10 67.20 15.38 7.37
CA LYS A 10 66.09 16.12 7.95
C LYS A 10 65.92 17.44 7.19
N GLN A 11 64.77 17.62 6.53
CA GLN A 11 64.52 18.77 5.66
C GLN A 11 63.96 20.00 6.40
N GLY A 12 63.57 19.86 7.68
CA GLY A 12 63.02 20.99 8.45
C GLY A 12 63.21 20.88 9.96
N ASN A 13 62.69 21.87 10.67
CA ASN A 13 62.93 22.05 12.11
C ASN A 13 61.78 21.60 13.02
N SER A 14 60.73 20.99 12.48
CA SER A 14 59.63 20.47 13.29
C SER A 14 60.15 19.40 14.27
N PRO A 15 59.84 19.50 15.57
CA PRO A 15 60.19 18.47 16.54
C PRO A 15 59.24 17.28 16.48
N TYR A 16 58.08 17.42 15.82
CA TYR A 16 56.99 16.44 15.84
C TYR A 16 57.01 15.46 14.65
N THR A 17 57.83 15.70 13.63
CA THR A 17 57.89 14.85 12.43
C THR A 17 59.31 14.36 12.18
N ARG A 18 59.43 13.11 11.73
CA ARG A 18 60.73 12.47 11.45
C ARG A 18 61.48 13.12 10.29
N SER A 19 60.76 13.69 9.33
CA SER A 19 61.32 14.47 8.20
C SER A 19 61.67 15.91 8.56
N GLY A 20 61.18 16.42 9.70
CA GLY A 20 61.36 17.80 10.11
C GLY A 20 60.42 18.80 9.43
N LEU A 21 59.63 18.38 8.44
CA LEU A 21 58.59 19.23 7.85
C LEU A 21 57.40 19.33 8.81
N PRO A 22 56.81 20.52 9.04
CA PRO A 22 55.62 20.62 9.88
C PRO A 22 54.50 19.73 9.31
N PRO A 23 53.67 19.11 10.16
CA PRO A 23 52.53 18.33 9.68
C PRO A 23 51.63 19.23 8.83
N PRO A 24 50.99 18.71 7.76
CA PRO A 24 50.13 19.51 6.90
C PRO A 24 49.03 20.17 7.72
N ALA A 25 48.80 21.47 7.49
CA ALA A 25 47.82 22.24 8.25
C ALA A 25 46.41 21.71 8.00
N ILE A 26 45.67 21.46 9.09
CA ILE A 26 44.26 21.06 9.00
C ILE A 26 43.45 22.30 8.62
N LEU A 27 43.06 22.38 7.34
CA LEU A 27 42.22 23.46 6.83
C LEU A 27 40.79 23.31 7.38
N LYS A 28 40.40 24.14 8.36
CA LYS A 28 39.02 24.25 8.83
C LYS A 28 38.21 25.03 7.77
N LYS A 29 37.11 24.45 7.26
CA LYS A 29 36.24 25.06 6.23
C LYS A 29 35.46 26.29 6.72
N SER A 30 35.35 26.47 8.04
CA SER A 30 34.64 27.56 8.69
C SER A 30 35.57 28.13 9.77
N GLY A 31 35.83 29.43 9.74
CA GLY A 31 36.76 30.13 10.65
C GLY A 31 36.31 30.21 12.12
N LYS A 32 35.60 29.19 12.62
CA LYS A 32 35.25 29.05 14.03
C LYS A 32 36.19 28.07 14.72
N ASP A 33 36.62 28.41 15.93
CA ASP A 33 37.53 27.59 16.72
C ASP A 33 36.88 26.40 17.44
N ALA A 34 35.58 26.17 17.20
CA ALA A 34 34.89 25.00 17.71
C ALA A 34 35.40 23.71 17.03
N PRO A 35 35.47 22.57 17.76
CA PRO A 35 35.71 21.28 17.15
C PRO A 35 34.62 20.97 16.11
N SER A 36 35.03 20.61 14.89
CA SER A 36 34.10 20.28 13.81
C SER A 36 33.45 18.92 14.08
N HIS A 37 32.17 18.91 14.42
CA HIS A 37 31.34 17.71 14.34
C HIS A 37 30.77 17.61 12.92
N ARG A 38 30.63 16.38 12.38
CA ARG A 38 29.87 16.16 11.15
C ARG A 38 28.41 16.45 11.45
N PHE A 39 27.80 17.32 10.65
CA PHE A 39 26.41 17.73 10.78
C PHE A 39 25.53 16.51 10.45
N ASN A 40 24.97 15.84 11.47
CA ASN A 40 23.95 14.80 11.38
C ASN A 40 24.36 13.42 10.81
N ASP A 41 25.29 12.74 11.47
CA ASP A 41 25.28 11.27 11.44
C ASP A 41 25.10 10.80 12.89
N PRO A 42 24.11 9.94 13.22
CA PRO A 42 24.11 9.30 14.53
C PRO A 42 25.49 8.66 14.72
N MET A 43 26.09 8.84 15.89
CA MET A 43 27.39 8.24 16.17
C MET A 43 27.28 6.74 15.87
N SER A 44 28.04 6.28 14.87
CA SER A 44 28.07 4.86 14.52
C SER A 44 28.30 4.06 15.79
N LEU A 45 27.44 3.07 16.06
CA LEU A 45 27.60 2.14 17.18
C LEU A 45 28.97 1.46 17.13
N GLU A 46 29.56 1.37 15.94
CA GLU A 46 30.82 0.73 15.65
C GLU A 46 32.03 1.65 15.91
N LEU A 47 31.86 2.99 15.95
CA LEU A 47 32.92 3.96 16.32
C LEU A 47 34.29 3.60 15.68
N HIS A 48 35.38 3.61 16.44
CA HIS A 48 36.71 3.13 16.01
C HIS A 48 36.84 1.60 16.02
N MET A 49 35.83 0.86 16.51
CA MET A 49 35.83 -0.61 16.47
C MET A 49 35.59 -1.15 15.05
N ALA A 50 35.14 -0.33 14.11
CA ALA A 50 35.13 -0.66 12.69
C ALA A 50 36.55 -0.89 12.14
N ASP A 51 37.56 -0.19 12.68
CA ASP A 51 38.96 -0.34 12.27
C ASP A 51 39.70 -1.31 13.21
N GLU A 52 40.23 -2.39 12.65
CA GLU A 52 40.75 -3.54 13.41
C GLU A 52 41.99 -3.19 14.24
N ARG A 53 42.79 -2.24 13.75
CA ARG A 53 44.01 -1.77 14.43
C ARG A 53 43.71 -0.92 15.65
N VAL A 54 42.61 -0.17 15.60
CA VAL A 54 42.19 0.67 16.72
C VAL A 54 41.39 -0.15 17.73
N ARG A 55 40.66 -1.17 17.25
CA ARG A 55 39.96 -2.18 18.07
C ARG A 55 40.89 -2.86 19.08
N THR A 56 42.11 -3.21 18.69
CA THR A 56 43.10 -3.84 19.58
C THR A 56 43.62 -2.92 20.70
N ALA A 57 43.51 -1.60 20.55
CA ALA A 57 43.97 -0.63 21.55
C ALA A 57 42.94 -0.37 22.67
N GLY A 58 41.68 -0.78 22.48
CA GLY A 58 40.58 -0.52 23.41
C GLY A 58 40.10 0.94 23.43
N LEU A 59 39.07 1.23 24.24
CA LEU A 59 38.57 2.61 24.42
C LEU A 59 39.36 3.34 25.50
N THR A 60 39.70 4.59 25.23
CA THR A 60 40.24 5.50 26.24
C THR A 60 39.21 5.78 27.35
N PRO A 61 39.63 6.23 28.55
CA PRO A 61 38.70 6.56 29.63
C PRO A 61 37.65 7.62 29.21
N ALA A 62 38.08 8.64 28.47
CA ALA A 62 37.19 9.67 27.95
C ALA A 62 36.15 9.09 26.98
N GLU A 63 36.56 8.26 26.01
CA GLU A 63 35.62 7.63 25.08
C GLU A 63 34.65 6.68 25.79
N ARG A 64 35.08 6.00 26.87
CA ARG A 64 34.22 5.13 27.68
C ARG A 64 33.13 5.92 28.40
N GLU A 65 33.46 7.09 28.95
CA GLU A 65 32.49 8.00 29.56
C GLU A 65 31.48 8.52 28.54
N TRP A 66 31.94 8.91 27.34
CA TRP A 66 31.07 9.32 26.24
C TRP A 66 30.16 8.19 25.77
N ARG A 67 30.67 6.96 25.66
CA ARG A 67 29.87 5.78 25.29
C ARG A 67 28.80 5.49 26.34
N HIS A 68 29.12 5.62 27.62
CA HIS A 68 28.16 5.43 28.71
C HIS A 68 27.03 6.46 28.66
N LYS A 69 27.36 7.75 28.42
CA LYS A 69 26.35 8.80 28.20
C LYS A 69 25.46 8.49 27.00
N TYR A 70 26.07 8.15 25.86
CA TYR A 70 25.32 7.81 24.65
C TYR A 70 24.37 6.61 24.85
N LEU A 71 24.82 5.54 25.52
CA LEU A 71 23.97 4.38 25.81
C LEU A 71 22.79 4.76 26.68
N LYS A 72 23.01 5.61 27.68
CA LYS A 72 21.96 6.13 28.55
C LYS A 72 20.96 6.99 27.78
N ASP A 73 21.43 7.76 26.80
CA ASP A 73 20.58 8.58 25.93
C ASP A 73 19.74 7.75 24.95
N GLN A 74 20.07 6.46 24.74
CA GLN A 74 19.20 5.55 23.96
C GLN A 74 17.99 5.05 24.76
N HIS A 75 17.93 5.27 26.08
CA HIS A 75 16.75 4.93 26.86
C HIS A 75 15.62 5.90 26.54
N LEU A 76 14.62 5.39 25.82
CA LEU A 76 13.39 6.09 25.51
C LEU A 76 12.60 6.38 26.80
N HIS A 77 11.78 7.43 26.77
CA HIS A 77 10.89 7.72 27.89
C HIS A 77 9.87 6.57 28.04
N PRO A 78 9.44 6.18 29.25
CA PRO A 78 8.46 5.10 29.44
C PRO A 78 7.14 5.33 28.68
N ASP A 79 6.79 6.59 28.42
CA ASP A 79 5.57 6.94 27.67
C ASP A 79 5.75 6.84 26.14
N GLU A 80 6.96 6.63 25.65
CA GLU A 80 7.24 6.48 24.23
C GLU A 80 7.03 5.03 23.78
N PRO A 81 6.45 4.79 22.59
CA PRO A 81 6.03 5.78 21.58
C PRO A 81 4.63 6.36 21.83
N ILE A 82 4.52 7.70 21.90
CA ILE A 82 3.23 8.40 22.01
C ILE A 82 2.58 8.47 20.63
N HIS A 83 1.46 7.78 20.44
CA HIS A 83 0.67 7.87 19.20
C HIS A 83 -0.36 8.99 19.32
N VAL A 84 -0.06 10.16 18.77
CA VAL A 84 -1.01 11.30 18.74
C VAL A 84 -1.96 11.16 17.55
N ASP A 85 -3.13 10.60 17.79
CA ASP A 85 -4.16 10.39 16.75
C ASP A 85 -4.68 11.71 16.15
N ALA A 86 -4.62 12.83 16.89
CA ALA A 86 -5.24 14.10 16.50
C ALA A 86 -4.52 14.83 15.35
N VAL A 87 -3.19 14.72 15.25
CA VAL A 87 -2.39 15.45 14.25
C VAL A 87 -2.57 14.87 12.84
N HIS A 88 -2.82 13.57 12.73
CA HIS A 88 -2.90 12.87 11.45
C HIS A 88 -4.33 12.63 10.95
N ARG A 89 -5.37 13.11 11.66
CA ARG A 89 -6.74 12.59 11.49
C ARG A 89 -7.83 13.66 11.37
N GLN A 90 -7.64 14.58 10.42
CA GLN A 90 -8.72 15.42 9.91
C GLN A 90 -9.61 14.61 8.95
N LEU A 91 -10.53 13.78 9.49
CA LEU A 91 -11.48 13.00 8.70
C LEU A 91 -12.92 13.55 8.83
N ASN A 92 -13.65 13.56 7.71
CA ASN A 92 -15.08 13.91 7.64
C ASN A 92 -15.94 13.07 8.62
N PRO A 93 -17.04 13.61 9.18
CA PRO A 93 -17.89 12.90 10.16
C PRO A 93 -18.41 11.56 9.66
N ILE A 94 -18.87 11.50 8.40
CA ILE A 94 -19.34 10.25 7.76
C ILE A 94 -18.22 9.21 7.77
N ARG A 95 -16.98 9.65 7.48
CA ARG A 95 -15.80 8.78 7.46
C ARG A 95 -15.42 8.28 8.84
N ARG A 96 -15.66 9.08 9.88
CA ARG A 96 -15.46 8.65 11.27
C ARG A 96 -16.49 7.59 11.65
N LEU A 97 -17.75 7.77 11.25
CA LEU A 97 -18.86 6.88 11.61
C LEU A 97 -18.65 5.46 11.07
N TYR A 98 -18.45 5.28 9.76
CA TYR A 98 -18.30 3.93 9.20
C TYR A 98 -16.97 3.26 9.60
N ARG A 99 -15.95 4.04 9.97
CA ARG A 99 -14.65 3.52 10.41
C ARG A 99 -14.59 3.18 11.91
N ALA A 100 -15.44 3.80 12.73
CA ALA A 100 -15.49 3.61 14.17
C ALA A 100 -15.55 2.15 14.64
N PRO A 101 -16.41 1.26 14.09
CA PRO A 101 -16.47 -0.13 14.55
C PRO A 101 -15.16 -0.88 14.28
N TRP A 102 -14.56 -0.68 13.10
CA TRP A 102 -13.31 -1.32 12.71
C TRP A 102 -12.11 -0.80 13.49
N ASP A 103 -12.13 0.47 13.86
CA ASP A 103 -11.09 1.07 14.69
C ASP A 103 -11.14 0.56 16.13
N ARG A 104 -12.34 0.43 16.71
CA ARG A 104 -12.50 -0.21 18.03
C ARG A 104 -12.03 -1.65 18.00
N LEU A 105 -12.40 -2.41 16.96
CA LEU A 105 -11.95 -3.79 16.78
C LEU A 105 -10.41 -3.86 16.70
N TYR A 106 -9.79 -2.94 15.97
CA TYR A 106 -8.34 -2.87 15.87
C TYR A 106 -7.65 -2.52 17.20
N GLN A 107 -8.12 -1.47 17.90
CA GLN A 107 -7.49 -0.98 19.12
C GLN A 107 -7.62 -1.95 20.29
N HIS A 108 -8.80 -2.55 20.48
CA HIS A 108 -9.08 -3.39 21.64
C HIS A 108 -8.75 -4.86 21.45
N PHE A 109 -8.80 -5.38 20.22
CA PHE A 109 -8.59 -6.81 19.97
C PHE A 109 -7.37 -7.07 19.11
N LEU A 110 -7.30 -6.51 17.89
CA LEU A 110 -6.26 -6.90 16.93
C LEU A 110 -4.85 -6.46 17.34
N ARG A 111 -4.70 -5.21 17.80
CA ARG A 111 -3.40 -4.64 18.20
C ARG A 111 -2.78 -5.38 19.40
N PRO A 112 -3.49 -5.65 20.51
CA PRO A 112 -2.88 -6.34 21.65
C PRO A 112 -2.59 -7.83 21.38
N THR A 113 -3.35 -8.50 20.52
CA THR A 113 -3.18 -9.95 20.27
C THR A 113 -2.18 -10.26 19.14
N PHE A 114 -2.28 -9.56 18.01
CA PHE A 114 -1.47 -9.84 16.82
C PHE A 114 -0.31 -8.85 16.62
N GLY A 115 -0.21 -7.84 17.47
CA GLY A 115 0.74 -6.75 17.30
C GLY A 115 0.36 -5.77 16.19
N VAL A 116 1.22 -4.76 15.98
CA VAL A 116 0.91 -3.62 15.09
C VAL A 116 0.88 -4.05 13.62
N TYR A 117 1.83 -4.89 13.18
CA TYR A 117 1.96 -5.27 11.78
C TYR A 117 0.76 -6.09 11.28
N HIS A 118 0.53 -7.25 11.88
CA HIS A 118 -0.58 -8.14 11.51
C HIS A 118 -1.95 -7.53 11.81
N GLY A 119 -2.08 -6.82 12.93
CA GLY A 119 -3.33 -6.12 13.25
C GLY A 119 -3.68 -5.05 12.20
N THR A 120 -2.68 -4.34 11.66
CA THR A 120 -2.91 -3.32 10.62
C THR A 120 -3.31 -3.96 9.31
N ALA A 121 -2.69 -5.09 8.93
CA ALA A 121 -3.08 -5.85 7.75
C ALA A 121 -4.55 -6.28 7.83
N LEU A 122 -4.96 -6.88 8.95
CA LEU A 122 -6.35 -7.31 9.18
C LEU A 122 -7.35 -6.14 9.18
N ARG A 123 -6.99 -5.00 9.79
CA ARG A 123 -7.82 -3.78 9.79
C ARG A 123 -8.10 -3.27 8.38
N ILE A 124 -7.20 -3.48 7.43
CA ILE A 124 -7.36 -3.02 6.05
C ILE A 124 -8.10 -4.06 5.20
N THR A 125 -7.83 -5.35 5.38
CA THR A 125 -8.40 -6.41 4.55
C THR A 125 -9.82 -6.79 4.96
N LEU A 126 -10.11 -6.96 6.25
CA LEU A 126 -11.41 -7.43 6.72
C LEU A 126 -12.58 -6.54 6.30
N PRO A 127 -12.54 -5.19 6.46
CA PRO A 127 -13.67 -4.36 6.06
C PRO A 127 -13.92 -4.40 4.55
N LYS A 128 -12.85 -4.52 3.75
CA LYS A 128 -12.97 -4.61 2.29
C LYS A 128 -13.62 -5.94 1.89
N LEU A 129 -13.14 -7.06 2.43
CA LEU A 129 -13.72 -8.38 2.17
C LEU A 129 -15.19 -8.43 2.59
N PHE A 130 -15.52 -7.88 3.76
CA PHE A 130 -16.90 -7.80 4.24
C PHE A 130 -17.79 -6.95 3.31
N ALA A 131 -17.32 -5.77 2.90
CA ALA A 131 -18.06 -4.90 1.99
C ALA A 131 -18.22 -5.54 0.60
N THR A 132 -17.19 -6.20 0.08
CA THR A 132 -17.26 -6.96 -1.19
C THR A 132 -18.26 -8.10 -1.09
N TYR A 133 -18.23 -8.88 -0.01
CA TYR A 133 -19.18 -9.96 0.22
C TYR A 133 -20.62 -9.45 0.29
N LEU A 134 -20.87 -8.40 1.08
CA LEU A 134 -22.20 -7.78 1.19
C LEU A 134 -22.68 -7.25 -0.17
N GLY A 135 -21.80 -6.57 -0.92
CA GLY A 135 -22.09 -6.07 -2.26
C GLY A 135 -22.44 -7.19 -3.25
N LEU A 136 -21.71 -8.31 -3.21
CA LEU A 136 -22.01 -9.49 -4.03
C LEU A 136 -23.35 -10.11 -3.65
N GLN A 137 -23.68 -10.23 -2.36
CA GLN A 137 -24.96 -10.76 -1.91
C GLN A 137 -26.13 -9.86 -2.32
N ILE A 138 -25.99 -8.54 -2.18
CA ILE A 138 -27.00 -7.57 -2.62
C ILE A 138 -27.17 -7.65 -4.15
N ALA A 139 -26.07 -7.66 -4.90
CA ALA A 139 -26.11 -7.78 -6.35
C ALA A 139 -26.75 -9.11 -6.80
N TYR A 140 -26.39 -10.21 -6.15
CA TYR A 140 -26.97 -11.52 -6.42
C TYR A 140 -28.46 -11.57 -6.10
N TYR A 141 -28.87 -11.04 -4.95
CA TYR A 141 -30.27 -10.97 -4.55
C TYR A 141 -31.09 -10.13 -5.55
N TYR A 142 -30.58 -8.93 -5.88
CA TYR A 142 -31.20 -8.06 -6.87
C TYR A 142 -31.30 -8.74 -8.24
N TRP A 143 -30.23 -9.38 -8.70
CA TRP A 143 -30.25 -10.12 -9.94
C TRP A 143 -31.24 -11.30 -9.90
N LYS A 144 -31.34 -12.03 -8.79
CA LYS A 144 -32.19 -13.23 -8.70
C LYS A 144 -33.68 -12.90 -8.65
N TYR A 145 -34.08 -11.86 -7.92
CA TYR A 145 -35.49 -11.57 -7.64
C TYR A 145 -36.05 -10.36 -8.38
N GLU A 146 -35.18 -9.42 -8.77
CA GLU A 146 -35.54 -8.21 -9.54
C GLU A 146 -34.90 -8.28 -10.94
N ALA A 147 -34.75 -9.49 -11.50
CA ALA A 147 -34.43 -9.62 -12.92
C ALA A 147 -35.56 -9.01 -13.75
N LYS A 148 -35.20 -8.26 -14.78
CA LYS A 148 -36.17 -7.69 -15.70
C LYS A 148 -36.82 -8.83 -16.47
N ASP A 149 -38.12 -8.96 -16.31
CA ASP A 149 -38.95 -9.95 -16.98
C ASP A 149 -40.21 -9.27 -17.52
N TRP A 150 -41.07 -9.98 -18.25
CA TRP A 150 -42.33 -9.42 -18.74
C TRP A 150 -43.25 -8.92 -17.62
N THR A 151 -43.09 -9.44 -16.39
CA THR A 151 -43.78 -8.99 -15.17
C THR A 151 -43.13 -7.78 -14.50
N HIS A 152 -41.81 -7.59 -14.65
CA HIS A 152 -41.02 -6.58 -13.96
C HIS A 152 -40.31 -5.67 -14.96
N LEU A 153 -40.80 -4.43 -15.11
CA LEU A 153 -40.26 -3.43 -16.04
C LEU A 153 -38.86 -2.90 -15.67
N ARG A 154 -38.46 -3.05 -14.40
CA ARG A 154 -37.18 -2.60 -13.85
C ARG A 154 -36.30 -3.82 -13.59
N GLY A 155 -34.98 -3.61 -13.52
CA GLY A 155 -34.05 -4.68 -13.19
C GLY A 155 -32.94 -4.90 -14.22
N ILE A 156 -32.13 -5.92 -13.96
CA ILE A 156 -31.08 -6.36 -14.87
C ILE A 156 -31.71 -7.23 -15.95
N GLU A 157 -31.50 -6.87 -17.22
CA GLU A 157 -31.95 -7.66 -18.36
C GLU A 157 -31.00 -8.84 -18.61
N THR A 158 -31.51 -10.06 -18.46
CA THR A 158 -30.74 -11.27 -18.75
C THR A 158 -31.07 -11.77 -20.15
N ALA A 159 -30.15 -11.56 -21.09
CA ALA A 159 -30.23 -12.24 -22.37
C ALA A 159 -29.89 -13.73 -22.19
N VAL A 160 -30.70 -14.61 -22.78
CA VAL A 160 -30.35 -16.02 -22.90
C VAL A 160 -29.11 -16.11 -23.78
N LYS A 161 -28.04 -16.73 -23.28
CA LYS A 161 -26.86 -17.01 -24.09
C LYS A 161 -27.25 -18.08 -25.12
N LYS A 162 -26.95 -17.81 -26.40
CA LYS A 162 -27.08 -18.85 -27.43
C LYS A 162 -26.13 -20.00 -27.09
N PRO A 163 -26.62 -21.26 -27.04
CA PRO A 163 -25.73 -22.40 -26.80
C PRO A 163 -24.75 -22.52 -27.97
N THR A 164 -23.46 -22.67 -27.67
CA THR A 164 -22.45 -22.94 -28.69
C THR A 164 -22.50 -24.41 -29.07
N ILE A 165 -22.77 -24.72 -30.34
CA ILE A 165 -22.79 -26.09 -30.87
C ILE A 165 -21.44 -26.37 -31.53
N TYR A 166 -20.60 -27.19 -30.90
CA TYR A 166 -19.23 -27.44 -31.39
C TYR A 166 -19.16 -28.13 -32.76
N LYS A 167 -20.13 -28.99 -33.08
CA LYS A 167 -20.21 -29.77 -34.33
C LYS A 167 -21.31 -29.30 -35.27
N GLU A 168 -21.58 -27.99 -35.27
CA GLU A 168 -22.65 -27.39 -36.07
C GLU A 168 -22.60 -27.81 -37.54
N ARG A 169 -21.40 -27.80 -38.15
CA ARG A 169 -21.20 -28.17 -39.56
C ARG A 169 -21.51 -29.64 -39.86
N GLU A 170 -20.99 -30.56 -39.04
CA GLU A 170 -21.21 -32.01 -39.22
C GLU A 170 -22.70 -32.37 -39.06
N ILE A 171 -23.38 -31.70 -38.12
CA ILE A 171 -24.82 -31.90 -37.87
C ILE A 171 -25.64 -31.37 -39.04
N GLU A 172 -25.30 -30.20 -39.57
CA GLU A 172 -26.00 -29.60 -40.71
C GLU A 172 -25.78 -30.40 -42.00
N GLU A 173 -24.59 -30.96 -42.21
CA GLU A 173 -24.29 -31.86 -43.33
C GLU A 173 -25.07 -33.18 -43.26
N ALA A 174 -25.18 -33.78 -42.07
CA ALA A 174 -25.92 -35.03 -41.87
C ALA A 174 -27.45 -34.81 -41.87
N HIS A 175 -27.90 -33.69 -41.30
CA HIS A 175 -29.30 -33.38 -41.04
C HIS A 175 -29.59 -31.88 -41.27
N PRO A 176 -29.79 -31.46 -42.53
CA PRO A 176 -29.99 -30.04 -42.85
C PRO A 176 -31.24 -29.48 -42.17
N GLY A 177 -31.12 -28.30 -41.57
CA GLY A 177 -32.20 -27.56 -40.89
C GLY A 177 -32.60 -28.12 -39.50
N LEU A 178 -31.97 -29.20 -39.03
CA LEU A 178 -32.26 -29.78 -37.72
C LEU A 178 -31.92 -28.82 -36.58
N ILE A 179 -30.82 -28.07 -36.72
CA ILE A 179 -30.36 -27.12 -35.71
C ILE A 179 -31.40 -26.01 -35.50
N ASP A 180 -31.92 -25.45 -36.58
CA ASP A 180 -32.96 -24.41 -36.53
C ASP A 180 -34.29 -24.90 -35.95
N LEU A 181 -34.63 -26.17 -36.18
CA LEU A 181 -35.82 -26.80 -35.61
C LEU A 181 -35.65 -27.12 -34.12
N SER A 182 -34.44 -27.53 -33.72
CA SER A 182 -34.11 -27.88 -32.32
C SER A 182 -33.86 -26.67 -31.43
N SER A 183 -33.50 -25.53 -32.03
CA SER A 183 -33.23 -24.29 -31.32
C SER A 183 -34.51 -23.71 -30.73
N THR A 184 -34.63 -23.80 -29.41
CA THR A 184 -35.62 -23.07 -28.62
C THR A 184 -35.14 -21.63 -28.42
N ASP A 185 -35.00 -20.88 -29.51
CA ASP A 185 -34.71 -19.44 -29.43
C ASP A 185 -36.03 -18.69 -29.14
N PRO A 186 -36.27 -18.20 -27.90
CA PRO A 186 -37.48 -17.44 -27.59
C PRO A 186 -37.57 -16.15 -28.40
N ALA A 187 -36.45 -15.64 -28.93
CA ALA A 187 -36.41 -14.48 -29.80
C ALA A 187 -36.70 -14.81 -31.28
N LYS A 188 -36.77 -16.09 -31.69
CA LYS A 188 -37.05 -16.49 -33.08
C LYS A 188 -38.38 -15.92 -33.60
N TYR A 189 -39.39 -15.88 -32.72
CA TYR A 189 -40.70 -15.31 -33.03
C TYR A 189 -40.84 -13.83 -32.61
N ARG A 190 -39.77 -13.22 -32.07
CA ARG A 190 -39.70 -11.81 -31.66
C ARG A 190 -41.03 -11.27 -31.11
N TYR A 191 -41.53 -11.84 -30.02
CA TYR A 191 -42.66 -11.21 -29.33
C TYR A 191 -42.14 -9.97 -28.60
N PHE A 192 -42.08 -8.85 -29.30
CA PHE A 192 -41.87 -7.56 -28.67
C PHE A 192 -43.15 -7.20 -27.91
N GLY A 193 -43.03 -6.91 -26.62
CA GLY A 193 -44.14 -6.31 -25.89
C GLY A 193 -44.61 -5.05 -26.63
N PRO A 194 -45.92 -4.75 -26.68
CA PRO A 194 -46.45 -3.58 -27.40
C PRO A 194 -45.75 -2.25 -27.05
N SER A 195 -45.18 -2.15 -25.85
CA SER A 195 -44.41 -1.01 -25.35
C SER A 195 -43.04 -0.82 -26.01
N PHE A 196 -42.37 -1.88 -26.48
CA PHE A 196 -41.04 -1.81 -27.10
C PHE A 196 -41.12 -1.44 -28.58
N ASP A 197 -42.10 -1.99 -29.29
CA ASP A 197 -42.22 -1.87 -30.75
C ASP A 197 -42.92 -0.56 -31.17
N LYS A 198 -43.98 -0.17 -30.44
CA LYS A 198 -44.81 0.97 -30.85
C LYS A 198 -44.39 2.30 -30.24
N ARG A 199 -43.57 2.30 -29.17
CA ARG A 199 -43.34 3.48 -28.30
C ARG A 199 -44.63 4.27 -27.98
N THR A 200 -45.78 3.61 -28.03
CA THR A 200 -47.06 4.18 -27.66
C THR A 200 -47.33 3.84 -26.21
N ALA A 201 -47.82 4.80 -25.44
CA ALA A 201 -48.31 4.53 -24.11
C ALA A 201 -49.38 3.42 -24.16
N LEU A 202 -49.38 2.51 -23.18
CA LEU A 202 -50.40 1.46 -23.06
C LEU A 202 -51.82 2.03 -22.91
N VAL A 203 -51.91 3.28 -22.46
CA VAL A 203 -53.14 4.04 -22.27
C VAL A 203 -53.11 5.19 -23.27
N ASP A 204 -54.08 5.21 -24.19
CA ASP A 204 -54.29 6.35 -25.08
C ASP A 204 -54.87 7.51 -24.26
N VAL A 205 -54.00 8.49 -23.94
CA VAL A 205 -54.37 9.70 -23.18
C VAL A 205 -54.97 10.79 -24.07
N GLY A 206 -55.17 10.51 -25.37
CA GLY A 206 -55.64 11.48 -26.34
C GLY A 206 -54.58 12.53 -26.71
N THR A 207 -54.93 13.42 -27.64
CA THR A 207 -54.05 14.51 -28.06
C THR A 207 -53.87 15.52 -26.92
N THR A 208 -52.63 15.86 -26.57
CA THR A 208 -52.35 16.89 -25.57
C THR A 208 -52.89 18.23 -26.04
N SER A 209 -53.71 18.91 -25.23
CA SER A 209 -54.27 20.22 -25.61
C SER A 209 -53.26 21.38 -25.56
N ARG A 210 -51.96 21.10 -25.34
CA ARG A 210 -50.92 22.14 -25.24
C ARG A 210 -50.33 22.40 -26.63
N PRO A 211 -50.24 23.66 -27.07
CA PRO A 211 -49.78 23.99 -28.43
C PRO A 211 -48.25 24.00 -28.59
N TRP A 212 -47.51 23.12 -27.90
CA TRP A 212 -46.07 22.95 -28.07
C TRP A 212 -45.60 21.53 -27.76
#